data_AF-W7SEL0-F1
#
_entry.id   AF-W7SEL0-F1
#
_cell.length_a   1.000
_cell.length_b   1.000
_cell.length_c   1.000
_cell.angle_alpha   90.00
_cell.angle_beta   90.00
_cell.angle_gamma   90.00
#
_symmetry.space_group_name_H-M   'P 1'
#
loop_
_entity.id
_entity.type
_entity.pdbx_description
1 polymer ?
#
loop_
_entity_poly.entity_id
_entity_poly.type
_entity_poly.pdbx_seq_one_letter_code
_entity_poly.pdbx_strand_id
1 'polypeptide(L)'
;MEGQAEPILGAQGKVKGPPDRDGDAVLNALRLLDACALMDGPAMAAAGLPGNARPVPVAAHACTFTADPVLGDAVEVMVGKNTSFAAKYHELPVTIAGAKAYVDDLTFSGRPECSVDIPVSFFMSIELRDKPGYESKTNSCDQAKAAAAGVIGKLGNPDAVAMPASRPMGNWDGCSLLTAALPDLDAKKVKLDMDSARSPYDSCSASQDDGKGKLTELGQVEVKYDSDPLAGANRTPRQVGDKTANVSDMSTSCYVEWGLGPSGSPDKLYGTVTVEVKLKGCDNATALAVKIQKALAGAPPGNAKPQRPLLFKPDEPDTDAVGACIDFPQNDGNCAPYQPFTLPASFAEWFPSTDSQPSIGCAIAADAVKEVFGDAFRPVVWGQHCFFVEPTHSLTITIDVATKYAPGKYGARPDLFSNVKTMSVSGKAAKAFTNTIHTTKPGHPAYDEYDVYVSPHNDLDQLGMIAGLIQASTPRGSNQDAVPDISKLHELDKVMTKVISQYVK
;
A
#
# COMPACT_ATOMS: atom_id res chain seq x y z
N MET A 1 44.44 27.66 8.45
CA MET A 1 43.71 27.18 7.27
C MET A 1 42.92 25.98 7.73
N GLU A 2 41.63 26.16 8.03
CA GLU A 2 40.74 25.02 8.27
C GLU A 2 40.66 24.24 6.96
N GLY A 3 41.13 22.99 6.98
CA GLY A 3 41.05 22.11 5.83
C GLY A 3 39.59 21.81 5.54
N GLN A 4 39.07 22.32 4.42
CA GLN A 4 37.81 21.85 3.88
C GLN A 4 37.99 20.37 3.55
N ALA A 5 37.24 19.51 4.23
CA ALA A 5 37.20 18.09 3.90
C ALA A 5 36.86 17.97 2.41
N GLU A 6 37.67 17.23 1.65
CA GLU A 6 37.36 16.94 0.26
C GLU A 6 35.98 16.29 0.21
N PRO A 7 35.09 16.74 -0.70
CA PRO A 7 33.77 16.16 -0.82
C PRO A 7 33.91 14.66 -1.12
N ILE A 8 33.32 13.83 -0.26
CA ILE A 8 33.29 12.38 -0.44
C ILE A 8 32.63 12.11 -1.80
N LEU A 9 33.38 11.45 -2.70
CA LEU A 9 32.89 11.06 -4.02
C LEU A 9 31.53 10.35 -3.87
N GLY A 10 30.55 10.75 -4.67
CA GLY A 10 29.25 10.08 -4.71
C GLY A 10 28.35 10.24 -3.47
N ALA A 11 28.67 11.14 -2.51
CA ALA A 11 27.78 11.43 -1.39
C ALA A 11 26.43 12.01 -1.89
N GLN A 12 25.34 11.32 -1.56
CA GLN A 12 23.99 11.77 -1.92
C GLN A 12 23.35 12.52 -0.77
N GLY A 13 22.92 13.76 -1.04
CA GLY A 13 22.11 14.50 -0.09
C GLY A 13 20.72 13.85 0.05
N LYS A 14 20.21 13.78 1.28
CA LYS A 14 18.81 13.42 1.49
C LYS A 14 17.93 14.50 0.87
N VAL A 15 17.10 14.11 -0.09
CA VAL A 15 16.09 15.01 -0.66
C VAL A 15 14.88 15.00 0.26
N LYS A 16 14.44 16.18 0.71
CA LYS A 16 13.24 16.30 1.54
C LYS A 16 12.01 15.96 0.70
N GLY A 17 11.21 15.01 1.16
CA GLY A 17 9.93 14.67 0.54
C GLY A 17 8.89 15.78 0.64
N PRO A 18 7.85 15.74 -0.22
CA PRO A 18 6.70 16.62 -0.08
C PRO A 18 6.04 16.35 1.29
N PRO A 19 5.56 17.39 2.01
CA PRO A 19 4.78 17.17 3.21
C PRO A 19 3.40 16.61 2.84
N ASP A 20 2.87 15.73 3.70
CA ASP A 20 1.45 15.37 3.63
C ASP A 20 0.56 16.54 4.10
N ARG A 21 -0.74 16.37 3.95
CA ARG A 21 -1.78 17.18 4.56
C ARG A 21 -1.78 17.00 6.08
N ASP A 22 -2.40 17.95 6.76
CA ASP A 22 -2.62 17.86 8.20
C ASP A 22 -3.56 16.69 8.50
N GLY A 23 -3.05 15.67 9.19
CA GLY A 23 -3.79 14.44 9.50
C GLY A 23 -5.07 14.71 10.28
N ASP A 24 -5.05 15.60 11.27
CA ASP A 24 -6.24 15.94 12.07
C ASP A 24 -7.28 16.67 11.23
N ALA A 25 -6.84 17.52 10.30
CA ALA A 25 -7.72 18.20 9.36
C ALA A 25 -8.35 17.21 8.36
N VAL A 26 -7.61 16.20 7.90
CA VAL A 26 -8.12 15.13 7.02
C VAL A 26 -9.12 14.27 7.77
N LEU A 27 -8.78 13.76 8.96
CA LEU A 27 -9.71 12.99 9.80
C LEU A 27 -11.00 13.78 10.05
N ASN A 28 -10.90 15.06 10.41
CA ASN A 28 -12.10 15.87 10.61
C ASN A 28 -12.89 16.08 9.31
N ALA A 29 -12.24 16.24 8.16
CA ALA A 29 -12.94 16.31 6.88
C ALA A 29 -13.71 15.01 6.58
N LEU A 30 -13.11 13.85 6.84
CA LEU A 30 -13.71 12.55 6.58
C LEU A 30 -14.90 12.25 7.51
N ARG A 31 -14.83 12.62 8.80
CA ARG A 31 -15.97 12.52 9.74
C ARG A 31 -17.21 13.28 9.26
N LEU A 32 -17.01 14.38 8.55
CA LEU A 32 -18.11 15.23 8.10
C LEU A 32 -18.76 14.74 6.80
N LEU A 33 -18.27 13.67 6.16
CA LEU A 33 -18.82 13.16 4.90
C LEU A 33 -19.88 12.09 5.13
N ASP A 34 -21.07 12.25 4.56
CA ASP A 34 -22.03 11.16 4.44
C ASP A 34 -21.66 10.27 3.25
N ALA A 35 -21.12 9.08 3.54
CA ALA A 35 -20.78 8.09 2.52
C ALA A 35 -21.98 7.74 1.61
N CYS A 36 -23.21 7.78 2.13
CA CYS A 36 -24.41 7.50 1.35
C CYS A 36 -24.86 8.67 0.45
N ALA A 37 -24.37 9.89 0.70
CA ALA A 37 -24.65 11.06 -0.14
C ALA A 37 -23.59 11.25 -1.25
N LEU A 38 -22.49 10.51 -1.21
CA LEU A 38 -21.41 10.59 -2.20
C LEU A 38 -21.81 10.08 -3.58
N MET A 39 -22.83 9.22 -3.67
CA MET A 39 -23.44 8.84 -4.95
C MET A 39 -24.92 9.18 -4.96
N ASP A 40 -25.38 9.74 -6.06
CA ASP A 40 -26.79 10.01 -6.33
C ASP A 40 -27.32 9.12 -7.47
N GLY A 41 -28.61 9.28 -7.80
CA GLY A 41 -29.26 8.52 -8.87
C GLY A 41 -28.48 8.52 -10.19
N PRO A 42 -28.09 9.69 -10.73
CA PRO A 42 -27.24 9.77 -11.92
C PRO A 42 -25.91 9.02 -11.79
N ALA A 43 -25.19 9.16 -10.67
CA ALA A 43 -23.94 8.43 -10.45
C ALA A 43 -24.14 6.91 -10.38
N MET A 44 -25.19 6.44 -9.69
CA MET A 44 -25.54 5.02 -9.65
C MET A 44 -25.89 4.46 -11.03
N ALA A 45 -26.67 5.21 -11.81
CA ALA A 45 -27.04 4.82 -13.18
C ALA A 45 -25.81 4.78 -14.12
N ALA A 46 -24.89 5.75 -13.99
CA ALA A 46 -23.63 5.76 -14.74
C ALA A 46 -22.72 4.59 -14.39
N ALA A 47 -22.74 4.14 -13.13
CA ALA A 47 -22.07 2.94 -12.67
C ALA A 47 -22.75 1.64 -13.13
N GLY A 48 -23.88 1.70 -13.84
CA GLY A 48 -24.59 0.51 -14.32
C GLY A 48 -25.43 -0.20 -13.26
N LEU A 49 -25.62 0.41 -12.09
CA LEU A 49 -26.50 -0.16 -11.07
C LEU A 49 -27.98 -0.12 -11.53
N PRO A 50 -28.81 -1.10 -11.12
CA PRO A 50 -30.22 -1.11 -11.46
C PRO A 50 -30.95 0.17 -11.04
N GLY A 51 -31.99 0.58 -11.76
CA GLY A 51 -32.71 1.85 -11.50
C GLY A 51 -33.43 1.93 -10.15
N ASN A 52 -33.58 0.81 -9.43
CA ASN A 52 -34.10 0.73 -8.06
C ASN A 52 -32.99 0.60 -7.01
N ALA A 53 -31.71 0.73 -7.38
CA ALA A 53 -30.61 0.76 -6.44
C ALA A 53 -30.78 1.92 -5.45
N ARG A 54 -30.43 1.66 -4.20
CA ARG A 54 -30.58 2.61 -3.10
C ARG A 54 -29.35 2.55 -2.19
N PRO A 55 -29.04 3.65 -1.49
CA PRO A 55 -28.02 3.62 -0.45
C PRO A 55 -28.48 2.76 0.74
N VAL A 56 -27.58 1.92 1.23
CA VAL A 56 -27.70 1.12 2.44
C VAL A 56 -26.49 1.44 3.32
N PRO A 57 -26.66 2.22 4.38
CA PRO A 57 -25.57 2.49 5.32
C PRO A 57 -25.22 1.23 6.09
N VAL A 58 -23.96 0.84 6.03
CA VAL A 58 -23.40 -0.35 6.69
C VAL A 58 -22.49 0.01 7.87
N ALA A 59 -22.04 1.25 7.91
CA ALA A 59 -21.38 1.87 9.06
C ALA A 59 -21.61 3.40 9.03
N ALA A 60 -21.00 4.14 9.95
CA ALA A 60 -21.12 5.59 9.96
C ALA A 60 -20.41 6.23 8.75
N HIS A 61 -19.28 5.65 8.33
CA HIS A 61 -18.45 6.14 7.23
C HIS A 61 -18.40 5.19 6.02
N ALA A 62 -19.36 4.26 5.92
CA ALA A 62 -19.47 3.32 4.81
C ALA A 62 -20.91 3.13 4.33
N CYS A 63 -21.10 3.08 3.02
CA CYS A 63 -22.39 2.87 2.39
C CYS A 63 -22.30 1.90 1.21
N THR A 64 -23.30 1.03 1.09
CA THR A 64 -23.46 0.12 -0.04
C THR A 64 -24.60 0.61 -0.92
N PHE A 65 -24.37 0.75 -2.22
CA PHE A 65 -25.37 1.12 -3.21
C PHE A 65 -25.78 -0.14 -3.97
N THR A 66 -27.01 -0.62 -3.74
CA THR A 66 -27.49 -1.87 -4.33
C THR A 66 -29.01 -1.91 -4.44
N ALA A 67 -29.52 -2.71 -5.37
CA ALA A 67 -30.94 -3.04 -5.47
C ALA A 67 -31.34 -4.21 -4.56
N ASP A 68 -30.39 -5.13 -4.28
CA ASP A 68 -30.57 -6.30 -3.44
C ASP A 68 -29.29 -6.54 -2.62
N PRO A 69 -29.31 -6.31 -1.30
CA PRO A 69 -28.13 -6.42 -0.43
C PRO A 69 -27.60 -7.84 -0.27
N VAL A 70 -28.33 -8.86 -0.73
CA VAL A 70 -27.92 -10.27 -0.59
C VAL A 70 -27.32 -10.81 -1.88
N LEU A 71 -27.92 -10.49 -3.03
CA LEU A 71 -27.60 -11.15 -4.30
C LEU A 71 -27.27 -10.20 -5.46
N GLY A 72 -27.54 -8.91 -5.31
CA GLY A 72 -27.41 -7.93 -6.39
C GLY A 72 -25.98 -7.43 -6.57
N ASP A 73 -25.75 -6.80 -7.72
CA ASP A 73 -24.59 -5.93 -7.90
C ASP A 73 -24.61 -4.82 -6.85
N ALA A 74 -23.43 -4.51 -6.33
CA ALA A 74 -23.27 -3.49 -5.33
C ALA A 74 -22.00 -2.68 -5.60
N VAL A 75 -22.08 -1.37 -5.33
CA VAL A 75 -20.88 -0.55 -5.16
C VAL A 75 -20.81 -0.14 -3.70
N GLU A 76 -19.70 -0.44 -3.04
CA GLU A 76 -19.43 0.03 -1.69
C GLU A 76 -18.56 1.28 -1.74
N VAL A 77 -18.90 2.27 -0.92
CA VAL A 77 -18.12 3.48 -0.71
C VAL A 77 -17.70 3.53 0.75
N MET A 78 -16.40 3.52 1.00
CA MET A 78 -15.80 3.60 2.33
C MET A 78 -14.93 4.85 2.43
N VAL A 79 -15.22 5.69 3.41
CA VAL A 79 -14.47 6.91 3.67
C VAL A 79 -13.38 6.62 4.69
N GLY A 80 -12.12 6.99 4.41
CA GLY A 80 -11.02 6.86 5.35
C GLY A 80 -10.38 5.47 5.41
N LYS A 81 -10.32 4.76 4.27
CA LYS A 81 -9.54 3.52 4.17
C LYS A 81 -8.06 3.84 4.34
N ASN A 82 -7.34 3.01 5.08
CA ASN A 82 -5.88 3.07 5.16
C ASN A 82 -5.27 2.62 3.82
N THR A 83 -4.50 3.50 3.19
CA THR A 83 -3.83 3.20 1.91
C THR A 83 -2.33 3.38 2.08
N SER A 84 -1.60 2.26 2.16
CA SER A 84 -0.15 2.30 2.30
C SER A 84 0.53 2.68 0.98
N PHE A 85 1.78 3.13 1.06
CA PHE A 85 2.62 3.27 -0.13
C PHE A 85 2.71 1.96 -0.93
N ALA A 86 2.83 0.81 -0.25
CA ALA A 86 2.91 -0.49 -0.92
C ALA A 86 1.64 -0.80 -1.72
N ALA A 87 0.46 -0.44 -1.22
CA ALA A 87 -0.79 -0.57 -1.99
C ALA A 87 -0.75 0.30 -3.26
N LYS A 88 -0.47 1.61 -3.10
CA LYS A 88 -0.37 2.56 -4.23
C LYS A 88 0.71 2.18 -5.27
N TYR A 89 1.78 1.53 -4.82
CA TYR A 89 2.83 1.00 -5.68
C TYR A 89 2.27 -0.08 -6.60
N HIS A 90 1.50 -1.03 -6.06
CA HIS A 90 0.91 -2.11 -6.85
C HIS A 90 -0.30 -1.71 -7.69
N GLU A 91 -0.97 -0.61 -7.39
CA GLU A 91 -2.19 -0.16 -8.08
C GLU A 91 -1.90 0.68 -9.35
N LEU A 92 -2.82 0.64 -10.32
CA LEU A 92 -2.73 1.45 -11.54
C LEU A 92 -3.12 2.91 -11.24
N PRO A 93 -2.23 3.90 -11.45
CA PRO A 93 -2.54 5.29 -11.24
C PRO A 93 -3.39 5.78 -12.41
N VAL A 94 -4.50 6.43 -12.13
CA VAL A 94 -5.41 6.96 -13.14
C VAL A 94 -5.85 8.37 -12.78
N THR A 95 -6.37 9.08 -13.77
CA THR A 95 -7.10 10.33 -13.55
C THR A 95 -8.57 10.08 -13.80
N ILE A 96 -9.41 10.33 -12.79
CA ILE A 96 -10.87 10.21 -12.91
C ILE A 96 -11.48 11.56 -12.57
N ALA A 97 -12.30 12.10 -13.47
CA ALA A 97 -12.95 13.41 -13.30
C ALA A 97 -12.01 14.54 -12.83
N GLY A 98 -10.74 14.50 -13.27
CA GLY A 98 -9.73 15.51 -12.95
C GLY A 98 -9.05 15.35 -11.58
N ALA A 99 -9.33 14.28 -10.83
CA ALA A 99 -8.62 13.94 -9.59
C ALA A 99 -7.70 12.73 -9.80
N LYS A 100 -6.66 12.65 -8.97
CA LYS A 100 -5.84 11.44 -8.86
C LYS A 100 -6.65 10.31 -8.24
N ALA A 101 -6.49 9.10 -8.76
CA ALA A 101 -7.02 7.87 -8.19
C ALA A 101 -6.13 6.67 -8.54
N TYR A 102 -6.38 5.55 -7.89
CA TYR A 102 -5.69 4.29 -8.10
C TYR A 102 -6.72 3.19 -8.34
N VAL A 103 -6.41 2.24 -9.22
CA VAL A 103 -7.29 1.12 -9.58
C VAL A 103 -6.58 -0.18 -9.24
N ASP A 104 -7.29 -1.05 -8.54
CA ASP A 104 -6.89 -2.42 -8.27
C ASP A 104 -7.86 -3.39 -8.94
N ASP A 105 -7.34 -4.19 -9.88
CA ASP A 105 -8.10 -5.23 -10.59
C ASP A 105 -7.92 -6.55 -9.85
N LEU A 106 -8.92 -6.89 -9.05
CA LEU A 106 -8.87 -7.99 -8.10
C LEU A 106 -9.60 -9.21 -8.64
N THR A 107 -9.14 -10.39 -8.24
CA THR A 107 -9.91 -11.62 -8.41
C THR A 107 -10.12 -12.23 -7.04
N PHE A 108 -11.33 -12.10 -6.49
CA PHE A 108 -11.67 -12.70 -5.19
C PHE A 108 -12.59 -13.89 -5.38
N SER A 109 -12.20 -15.06 -4.86
CA SER A 109 -12.97 -16.30 -4.99
C SER A 109 -13.34 -16.68 -6.43
N GLY A 110 -12.46 -16.34 -7.39
CA GLY A 110 -12.66 -16.59 -8.82
C GLY A 110 -13.64 -15.63 -9.50
N ARG A 111 -14.01 -14.53 -8.84
CA ARG A 111 -14.82 -13.46 -9.44
C ARG A 111 -13.98 -12.20 -9.62
N PRO A 112 -14.13 -11.49 -10.75
CA PRO A 112 -13.53 -10.18 -10.89
C PRO A 112 -14.17 -9.26 -9.85
N GLU A 113 -13.35 -8.57 -9.08
CA GLU A 113 -13.72 -7.43 -8.25
C GLU A 113 -12.83 -6.26 -8.68
N CYS A 114 -13.26 -5.03 -8.45
CA CYS A 114 -12.40 -3.89 -8.71
C CYS A 114 -12.58 -2.85 -7.62
N SER A 115 -11.47 -2.28 -7.16
CA SER A 115 -11.49 -1.14 -6.27
C SER A 115 -10.85 0.09 -6.91
N VAL A 116 -11.39 1.26 -6.56
CA VAL A 116 -10.83 2.56 -6.90
C VAL A 116 -10.55 3.31 -5.61
N ASP A 117 -9.28 3.63 -5.39
CA ASP A 117 -8.82 4.39 -4.23
C ASP A 117 -8.57 5.85 -4.62
N ILE A 118 -9.31 6.77 -3.98
CA ILE A 118 -9.16 8.22 -4.18
C ILE A 118 -8.36 8.77 -2.99
N PRO A 119 -7.06 9.10 -3.13
CA PRO A 119 -6.25 9.56 -2.02
C PRO A 119 -6.78 10.89 -1.47
N VAL A 120 -6.79 11.01 -0.15
CA VAL A 120 -7.13 12.23 0.59
C VAL A 120 -6.01 12.68 1.54
N SER A 121 -5.07 11.78 1.83
CA SER A 121 -3.72 12.03 2.38
C SER A 121 -2.73 11.01 1.82
N PHE A 122 -1.50 10.97 2.35
CA PHE A 122 -0.53 9.93 1.96
C PHE A 122 -0.94 8.54 2.41
N PHE A 123 -1.72 8.46 3.49
CA PHE A 123 -2.08 7.20 4.15
C PHE A 123 -3.59 6.90 4.16
N MET A 124 -4.42 7.78 3.61
CA MET A 124 -5.87 7.59 3.58
C MET A 124 -6.46 7.82 2.19
N SER A 125 -7.46 7.01 1.86
CA SER A 125 -8.30 7.13 0.67
C SER A 125 -9.80 7.12 1.01
N ILE A 126 -10.59 7.51 0.01
CA ILE A 126 -11.97 7.07 -0.12
C ILE A 126 -11.95 5.92 -1.12
N GLU A 127 -12.32 4.72 -0.68
CA GLU A 127 -12.38 3.53 -1.51
C GLU A 127 -13.77 3.37 -2.10
N LEU A 128 -13.83 3.05 -3.38
CA LEU A 128 -15.01 2.47 -4.01
C LEU A 128 -14.69 1.04 -4.40
N ARG A 129 -15.53 0.09 -4.01
CA ARG A 129 -15.38 -1.32 -4.40
C ARG A 129 -16.61 -1.80 -5.13
N ASP A 130 -16.40 -2.32 -6.34
CA ASP A 130 -17.43 -3.08 -7.03
C ASP A 130 -17.53 -4.50 -6.46
N LYS A 131 -18.74 -4.91 -6.15
CA LYS A 131 -19.10 -6.26 -5.71
C LYS A 131 -20.14 -6.81 -6.68
N PRO A 132 -19.72 -7.51 -7.73
CA PRO A 132 -20.66 -8.06 -8.69
C PRO A 132 -21.51 -9.15 -8.05
N GLY A 133 -22.80 -9.13 -8.36
CA GLY A 133 -23.73 -10.19 -8.02
C GLY A 133 -23.33 -11.52 -8.64
N TYR A 134 -23.89 -12.63 -8.15
CA TYR A 134 -23.52 -13.98 -8.60
C TYR A 134 -23.65 -14.18 -10.11
N GLU A 135 -24.69 -13.58 -10.71
CA GLU A 135 -25.01 -13.70 -12.13
C GLU A 135 -24.49 -12.53 -12.97
N SER A 136 -23.71 -11.64 -12.35
CA SER A 136 -23.25 -10.43 -13.02
C SER A 136 -22.27 -10.73 -14.13
N LYS A 137 -22.38 -9.94 -15.19
CA LYS A 137 -21.48 -9.94 -16.35
C LYS A 137 -20.91 -8.56 -16.61
N THR A 138 -21.06 -7.64 -15.66
CA THR A 138 -20.55 -6.29 -15.79
C THR A 138 -19.03 -6.30 -15.72
N ASN A 139 -18.39 -5.30 -16.33
CA ASN A 139 -16.98 -5.06 -16.12
C ASN A 139 -16.83 -4.29 -14.80
N SER A 140 -16.38 -4.98 -13.76
CA SER A 140 -16.23 -4.43 -12.41
C SER A 140 -15.40 -3.16 -12.36
N CYS A 141 -14.32 -3.06 -13.16
CA CYS A 141 -13.50 -1.86 -13.18
C CYS A 141 -14.14 -0.68 -13.90
N ASP A 142 -14.93 -0.91 -14.95
CA ASP A 142 -15.67 0.18 -15.60
C ASP A 142 -16.76 0.73 -14.65
N GLN A 143 -17.46 -0.17 -13.95
CA GLN A 143 -18.46 0.16 -12.93
C GLN A 143 -17.84 0.96 -11.76
N ALA A 144 -16.73 0.48 -11.18
CA ALA A 144 -16.04 1.16 -10.09
C ALA A 144 -15.50 2.55 -10.51
N LYS A 145 -14.93 2.67 -11.71
CA LYS A 145 -14.44 3.96 -12.25
C LYS A 145 -15.58 4.95 -12.49
N ALA A 146 -16.71 4.49 -13.01
CA ALA A 146 -17.89 5.34 -13.23
C ALA A 146 -18.49 5.82 -11.90
N ALA A 147 -18.60 4.95 -10.91
CA ALA A 147 -18.99 5.33 -9.55
C ALA A 147 -18.01 6.36 -8.95
N ALA A 148 -16.70 6.14 -9.11
CA ALA A 148 -15.66 7.02 -8.60
C ALA A 148 -15.76 8.42 -9.22
N ALA A 149 -16.06 8.52 -10.53
CA ALA A 149 -16.29 9.81 -11.18
C ALA A 149 -17.46 10.58 -10.56
N GLY A 150 -18.56 9.88 -10.22
CA GLY A 150 -19.69 10.47 -9.50
C GLY A 150 -19.32 10.99 -8.11
N VAL A 151 -18.60 10.17 -7.34
CA VAL A 151 -18.09 10.52 -6.00
C VAL A 151 -17.14 11.73 -6.06
N ILE A 152 -16.18 11.73 -6.98
CA ILE A 152 -15.24 12.85 -7.19
C ILE A 152 -15.99 14.14 -7.53
N GLY A 153 -17.04 14.06 -8.35
CA GLY A 153 -17.91 15.20 -8.66
C GLY A 153 -18.55 15.82 -7.40
N LYS A 154 -19.01 15.00 -6.46
CA LYS A 154 -19.54 15.48 -5.17
C LYS A 154 -18.45 16.04 -4.26
N LEU A 155 -17.29 15.40 -4.20
CA LEU A 155 -16.15 15.82 -3.38
C LEU A 155 -15.50 17.13 -3.84
N GLY A 156 -15.86 17.64 -5.03
CA GLY A 156 -15.57 19.02 -5.42
C GLY A 156 -16.23 20.06 -4.50
N ASN A 157 -17.32 19.70 -3.81
CA ASN A 157 -17.95 20.48 -2.74
C ASN A 157 -18.33 19.56 -1.56
N PRO A 158 -17.35 19.18 -0.70
CA PRO A 158 -17.56 18.23 0.39
C PRO A 158 -18.68 18.62 1.37
N ASP A 159 -18.93 19.92 1.52
CA ASP A 159 -19.95 20.43 2.45
C ASP A 159 -21.38 20.15 1.97
N ALA A 160 -21.58 19.87 0.67
CA ALA A 160 -22.88 19.50 0.11
C ALA A 160 -23.28 18.04 0.35
N VAL A 161 -22.34 17.21 0.81
CA VAL A 161 -22.54 15.80 1.17
C VAL A 161 -22.28 15.59 2.66
N ALA A 162 -22.64 16.59 3.46
CA ALA A 162 -22.39 16.59 4.89
C ALA A 162 -23.16 15.47 5.62
N MET A 163 -22.52 14.91 6.63
CA MET A 163 -23.09 13.91 7.53
C MET A 163 -24.44 14.39 8.11
N PRO A 164 -25.56 13.69 7.88
CA PRO A 164 -26.84 14.09 8.44
C PRO A 164 -26.86 13.84 9.95
N ALA A 165 -27.55 14.71 10.70
CA ALA A 165 -27.70 14.54 12.15
C ALA A 165 -28.39 13.23 12.57
N SER A 166 -29.12 12.61 11.64
CA SER A 166 -29.75 11.31 11.83
C SER A 166 -28.78 10.13 11.72
N ARG A 167 -27.52 10.33 11.30
CA ARG A 167 -26.49 9.28 11.26
C ARG A 167 -25.81 9.19 12.63
N PRO A 168 -26.09 8.13 13.43
CA PRO A 168 -25.41 7.95 14.70
C PRO A 168 -23.93 7.69 14.44
N MET A 169 -23.06 8.15 15.34
CA MET A 169 -21.62 7.89 15.30
C MET A 169 -20.86 8.54 14.14
N GLY A 170 -21.49 9.32 13.26
CA GLY A 170 -20.79 10.02 12.16
C GLY A 170 -19.74 11.03 12.62
N ASN A 171 -19.76 11.45 13.88
CA ASN A 171 -18.76 12.35 14.46
C ASN A 171 -17.61 11.61 15.18
N TRP A 172 -17.55 10.28 15.11
CA TRP A 172 -16.52 9.45 15.72
C TRP A 172 -15.79 8.63 14.66
N ASP A 173 -14.47 8.50 14.79
CA ASP A 173 -13.69 7.44 14.14
C ASP A 173 -13.17 6.46 15.20
N GLY A 174 -12.82 5.25 14.76
CA GLY A 174 -12.39 4.18 15.65
C GLY A 174 -11.15 4.53 16.47
N CYS A 175 -10.17 5.21 15.87
CA CYS A 175 -8.90 5.50 16.53
C CYS A 175 -9.00 6.61 17.56
N SER A 176 -9.81 7.63 17.29
CA SER A 176 -10.10 8.68 18.27
C SER A 176 -10.93 8.14 19.42
N LEU A 177 -11.87 7.22 19.15
CA LEU A 177 -12.61 6.53 20.19
C LEU A 177 -11.70 5.67 21.09
N LEU A 178 -10.83 4.86 20.50
CA LEU A 178 -9.88 4.05 21.24
C LEU A 178 -8.90 4.90 22.05
N THR A 179 -8.40 5.98 21.47
CA THR A 179 -7.52 6.95 22.15
C THR A 179 -8.23 7.60 23.33
N ALA A 180 -9.49 8.02 23.17
CA ALA A 180 -10.28 8.61 24.25
C ALA A 180 -10.54 7.62 25.40
N ALA A 181 -10.66 6.32 25.10
CA ALA A 181 -10.80 5.27 26.10
C ALA A 181 -9.47 4.90 26.79
N LEU A 182 -8.33 5.24 26.20
CA LEU A 182 -6.99 4.93 26.69
C LEU A 182 -6.16 6.23 26.84
N PRO A 183 -6.49 7.11 27.79
CA PRO A 183 -5.86 8.43 27.90
C PRO A 183 -4.38 8.39 28.29
N ASP A 184 -3.90 7.25 28.83
CA ASP A 184 -2.52 7.06 29.29
C ASP A 184 -1.59 6.48 28.20
N LEU A 185 -2.04 6.43 26.93
CA LEU A 185 -1.21 5.95 25.83
C LEU A 185 -0.01 6.88 25.59
N ASP A 186 1.18 6.30 25.60
CA ASP A 186 2.38 6.97 25.10
C ASP A 186 2.34 6.96 23.56
N ALA A 187 1.90 8.07 22.97
CA ALA A 187 1.79 8.24 21.51
C ALA A 187 3.09 7.94 20.75
N LYS A 188 4.25 7.95 21.41
CA LYS A 188 5.54 7.61 20.79
C LYS A 188 5.80 6.10 20.71
N LYS A 189 5.09 5.30 21.49
CA LYS A 189 5.27 3.84 21.59
C LYS A 189 4.08 3.05 21.07
N VAL A 190 2.96 3.74 20.87
CA VAL A 190 1.71 3.13 20.45
C VAL A 190 1.56 3.28 18.95
N LYS A 191 1.37 2.15 18.27
CA LYS A 191 0.92 2.11 16.89
C LYS A 191 -0.60 1.95 16.91
N LEU A 192 -1.30 2.88 16.25
CA LEU A 192 -2.71 2.76 15.92
C LEU A 192 -2.84 2.26 14.48
N ASP A 193 -3.78 1.36 14.23
CA ASP A 193 -4.04 0.82 12.90
C ASP A 193 -5.55 0.69 12.65
N MET A 194 -6.00 1.18 11.50
CA MET A 194 -7.38 1.08 11.04
C MET A 194 -7.55 -0.27 10.33
N ASP A 195 -8.21 -1.22 10.97
CA ASP A 195 -8.24 -2.64 10.55
C ASP A 195 -9.65 -3.21 10.63
N SER A 196 -10.50 -2.84 9.68
CA SER A 196 -11.80 -3.50 9.43
C SER A 196 -12.04 -3.61 7.94
N ALA A 197 -12.54 -4.77 7.51
CA ALA A 197 -12.95 -4.97 6.13
C ALA A 197 -14.27 -4.26 5.77
N ARG A 198 -15.08 -3.86 6.76
CA ARG A 198 -16.38 -3.19 6.52
C ARG A 198 -16.27 -1.68 6.48
N SER A 199 -15.52 -1.11 7.41
CA SER A 199 -15.26 0.33 7.50
C SER A 199 -13.98 0.54 8.31
N PRO A 200 -12.80 0.62 7.65
CA PRO A 200 -11.53 0.82 8.33
C PRO A 200 -11.54 2.04 9.25
N TYR A 201 -12.25 3.10 8.85
CA TYR A 201 -12.32 4.37 9.58
C TYR A 201 -13.13 4.28 10.88
N ASP A 202 -14.11 3.38 10.93
CA ASP A 202 -14.91 3.13 12.11
C ASP A 202 -14.28 2.09 13.06
N SER A 203 -13.09 1.59 12.73
CA SER A 203 -12.34 0.65 13.55
C SER A 203 -10.95 1.17 13.92
N CYS A 204 -10.38 0.63 14.99
CA CYS A 204 -8.99 0.85 15.31
C CYS A 204 -8.46 -0.26 16.20
N SER A 205 -7.21 -0.64 15.99
CA SER A 205 -6.41 -1.44 16.90
C SER A 205 -5.29 -0.58 17.46
N ALA A 206 -4.91 -0.85 18.71
CA ALA A 206 -3.76 -0.26 19.37
C ALA A 206 -2.79 -1.35 19.77
N SER A 207 -1.51 -1.15 19.47
CA SER A 207 -0.42 -2.01 19.90
C SER A 207 0.76 -1.18 20.41
N GLN A 208 1.54 -1.72 21.34
CA GLN A 208 2.70 -1.06 21.91
C GLN A 208 3.98 -1.85 21.66
N ASP A 209 5.02 -1.19 21.14
CA ASP A 209 6.36 -1.78 21.03
C ASP A 209 7.05 -1.81 22.40
N ASP A 210 7.53 -2.99 22.80
CA ASP A 210 8.32 -3.18 24.03
C ASP A 210 9.77 -2.68 23.94
N GLY A 211 10.14 -2.06 22.81
CA GLY A 211 11.48 -1.59 22.50
C GLY A 211 12.42 -2.68 21.99
N LYS A 212 11.93 -3.92 21.85
CA LYS A 212 12.61 -5.05 21.24
C LYS A 212 11.94 -5.46 19.93
N GLY A 213 11.04 -4.63 19.40
CA GLY A 213 10.27 -4.92 18.20
C GLY A 213 9.11 -5.88 18.43
N LYS A 214 8.81 -6.26 19.68
CA LYS A 214 7.63 -7.07 19.98
C LYS A 214 6.45 -6.16 20.27
N LEU A 215 5.44 -6.26 19.43
CA LEU A 215 4.17 -5.56 19.63
C LEU A 215 3.29 -6.30 20.64
N THR A 216 2.83 -5.57 21.65
CA THR A 216 1.81 -6.00 22.61
C THR A 216 0.48 -5.35 22.25
N GLU A 217 -0.54 -6.15 21.96
CA GLU A 217 -1.90 -5.66 21.69
C GLU A 217 -2.50 -5.01 22.95
N LEU A 218 -2.97 -3.78 22.80
CA LEU A 218 -3.65 -3.01 23.85
C LEU A 218 -5.18 -3.06 23.70
N GLY A 219 -5.67 -3.38 22.51
CA GLY A 219 -7.08 -3.62 22.21
C GLY A 219 -7.49 -3.16 20.83
N GLN A 220 -8.67 -3.60 20.42
CA GLN A 220 -9.33 -3.21 19.18
C GLN A 220 -10.77 -2.79 19.49
N VAL A 221 -11.24 -1.77 18.78
CA VAL A 221 -12.64 -1.33 18.77
C VAL A 221 -13.13 -1.22 17.32
N GLU A 222 -14.38 -1.60 17.09
CA GLU A 222 -15.09 -1.35 15.84
C GLU A 222 -16.50 -0.83 16.15
N VAL A 223 -16.92 0.22 15.46
CA VAL A 223 -18.29 0.71 15.46
C VAL A 223 -18.92 0.40 14.11
N LYS A 224 -19.94 -0.45 14.08
CA LYS A 224 -20.57 -0.89 12.83
C LYS A 224 -22.08 -0.84 12.92
N TYR A 225 -22.74 -0.87 11.77
CA TYR A 225 -24.17 -1.16 11.74
C TYR A 225 -24.36 -2.65 11.50
N ASP A 226 -25.18 -3.29 12.33
CA ASP A 226 -25.47 -4.72 12.27
C ASP A 226 -26.88 -4.96 12.83
N SER A 227 -27.27 -6.23 12.91
CA SER A 227 -28.33 -6.72 13.75
C SER A 227 -27.99 -6.53 15.24
N ASP A 228 -29.02 -6.61 16.11
CA ASP A 228 -28.81 -6.58 17.55
C ASP A 228 -27.83 -7.71 17.97
N PRO A 229 -26.68 -7.41 18.60
CA PRO A 229 -25.68 -8.41 18.98
C PRO A 229 -26.19 -9.40 20.04
N LEU A 230 -27.31 -9.08 20.72
CA LEU A 230 -27.98 -9.96 21.66
C LEU A 230 -29.04 -10.85 21.00
N ALA A 231 -29.35 -10.63 19.72
CA ALA A 231 -30.27 -11.49 18.98
C ALA A 231 -29.59 -12.80 18.52
N GLY A 232 -30.36 -13.89 18.54
CA GLY A 232 -29.95 -15.20 18.04
C GLY A 232 -29.61 -16.23 19.11
N ALA A 233 -29.39 -17.47 18.68
CA ALA A 233 -28.92 -18.55 19.54
C ALA A 233 -27.40 -18.43 19.80
N ASN A 234 -26.92 -18.97 20.92
CA ASN A 234 -25.49 -19.00 21.31
C ASN A 234 -24.88 -17.65 21.72
N ARG A 235 -25.70 -16.66 22.08
CA ARG A 235 -25.22 -15.44 22.74
C ARG A 235 -24.98 -15.71 24.22
N THR A 236 -23.98 -15.04 24.81
CA THR A 236 -23.73 -15.06 26.25
C THR A 236 -23.91 -13.65 26.80
N PRO A 237 -25.17 -13.21 27.05
CA PRO A 237 -25.42 -11.90 27.62
C PRO A 237 -24.77 -11.78 29.01
N ARG A 238 -23.98 -10.73 29.22
CA ARG A 238 -23.38 -10.38 30.50
C ARG A 238 -23.50 -8.88 30.73
N GLN A 239 -23.58 -8.48 31.99
CA GLN A 239 -23.49 -7.06 32.34
C GLN A 239 -22.04 -6.60 32.20
N VAL A 240 -21.80 -5.59 31.38
CA VAL A 240 -20.50 -4.95 31.17
C VAL A 240 -20.69 -3.44 31.30
N GLY A 241 -20.23 -2.87 32.42
CA GLY A 241 -20.49 -1.48 32.74
C GLY A 241 -21.99 -1.20 32.88
N ASP A 242 -22.48 -0.20 32.15
CA ASP A 242 -23.90 0.19 32.14
C ASP A 242 -24.73 -0.56 31.06
N LYS A 243 -24.10 -1.42 30.25
CA LYS A 243 -24.75 -2.15 29.16
C LYS A 243 -24.81 -3.65 29.41
N THR A 244 -25.81 -4.30 28.82
CA THR A 244 -25.78 -5.74 28.59
C THR A 244 -25.09 -5.99 27.26
N ALA A 245 -24.06 -6.84 27.27
CA ALA A 245 -23.22 -7.14 26.12
C ALA A 245 -23.17 -8.66 25.86
N ASN A 246 -23.01 -9.05 24.60
CA ASN A 246 -22.60 -10.41 24.25
C ASN A 246 -21.09 -10.54 24.53
N VAL A 247 -20.70 -11.52 25.34
CA VAL A 247 -19.29 -11.80 25.62
C VAL A 247 -18.92 -13.16 25.07
N SER A 248 -18.04 -13.19 24.07
CA SER A 248 -17.63 -14.41 23.39
C SER A 248 -16.13 -14.65 23.56
N ASP A 249 -15.80 -15.72 24.27
CA ASP A 249 -14.41 -16.15 24.48
C ASP A 249 -13.96 -17.06 23.34
N MET A 250 -13.03 -16.59 22.52
CA MET A 250 -12.33 -17.39 21.53
C MET A 250 -10.93 -17.70 22.05
N SER A 251 -10.36 -18.85 21.66
CA SER A 251 -9.10 -19.38 22.23
C SER A 251 -7.91 -18.40 22.27
N THR A 252 -7.90 -17.36 21.43
CA THR A 252 -6.85 -16.34 21.36
C THR A 252 -7.32 -14.93 21.70
N SER A 253 -8.63 -14.66 21.76
CA SER A 253 -9.19 -13.31 21.95
C SER A 253 -10.61 -13.38 22.50
N CYS A 254 -10.99 -12.38 23.29
CA CYS A 254 -12.36 -12.22 23.76
C CYS A 254 -13.01 -11.02 23.07
N TYR A 255 -14.27 -11.20 22.68
CA TYR A 255 -15.09 -10.20 22.02
C TYR A 255 -16.20 -9.76 22.96
N VAL A 256 -16.42 -8.45 23.04
CA VAL A 256 -17.49 -7.83 23.82
C VAL A 256 -18.29 -6.93 22.87
N GLU A 257 -19.53 -7.30 22.61
CA GLU A 257 -20.41 -6.61 21.66
C GLU A 257 -21.66 -6.08 22.35
N TRP A 258 -22.03 -4.82 22.09
CA TRP A 258 -23.30 -4.27 22.57
C TRP A 258 -23.93 -3.29 21.58
N GLY A 259 -25.25 -3.15 21.65
CA GLY A 259 -25.99 -2.17 20.86
C GLY A 259 -26.05 -0.80 21.54
N LEU A 260 -25.84 0.28 20.78
CA LEU A 260 -26.06 1.66 21.22
C LEU A 260 -27.48 2.16 20.92
N GLY A 261 -28.18 1.53 19.97
CA GLY A 261 -29.53 1.89 19.54
C GLY A 261 -29.70 1.78 18.02
N PRO A 262 -30.80 2.32 17.47
CA PRO A 262 -31.07 2.28 16.03
C PRO A 262 -30.01 3.01 15.20
N SER A 263 -29.58 2.41 14.10
CA SER A 263 -28.60 3.01 13.15
C SER A 263 -29.23 4.00 12.17
N GLY A 264 -30.56 3.96 12.02
CA GLY A 264 -31.27 4.65 10.95
C GLY A 264 -31.14 3.98 9.57
N SER A 265 -30.50 2.82 9.47
CA SER A 265 -30.47 2.04 8.23
C SER A 265 -31.87 1.49 7.91
N PRO A 266 -32.34 1.58 6.64
CA PRO A 266 -33.59 0.96 6.22
C PRO A 266 -33.50 -0.57 6.16
N ASP A 267 -32.30 -1.14 6.21
CA ASP A 267 -32.08 -2.58 6.20
C ASP A 267 -32.02 -3.16 7.61
N LYS A 268 -32.75 -4.27 7.83
CA LYS A 268 -32.81 -4.93 9.14
C LYS A 268 -31.48 -5.57 9.54
N LEU A 269 -30.65 -5.97 8.57
CA LEU A 269 -29.32 -6.52 8.82
C LEU A 269 -28.36 -5.47 9.38
N TYR A 270 -28.68 -4.19 9.23
CA TYR A 270 -27.87 -3.06 9.69
C TYR A 270 -28.67 -2.15 10.60
N GLY A 271 -29.73 -2.64 11.26
CA GLY A 271 -30.69 -1.82 12.00
C GLY A 271 -30.19 -1.23 13.32
N THR A 272 -29.08 -1.75 13.85
CA THR A 272 -28.52 -1.39 15.16
C THR A 272 -27.10 -0.87 15.00
N VAL A 273 -26.76 0.19 15.74
CA VAL A 273 -25.37 0.60 15.95
C VAL A 273 -24.75 -0.34 16.96
N THR A 274 -23.78 -1.12 16.54
CA THR A 274 -23.09 -2.12 17.36
C THR A 274 -21.66 -1.66 17.59
N VAL A 275 -21.21 -1.74 18.85
CA VAL A 275 -19.81 -1.56 19.21
C VAL A 275 -19.25 -2.92 19.56
N GLU A 276 -18.14 -3.28 18.93
CA GLU A 276 -17.38 -4.49 19.21
C GLU A 276 -16.03 -4.08 19.81
N VAL A 277 -15.65 -4.74 20.90
CA VAL A 277 -14.32 -4.62 21.50
C VAL A 277 -13.68 -6.00 21.51
N LYS A 278 -12.44 -6.08 21.02
CA LYS A 278 -11.65 -7.29 20.99
C LYS A 278 -10.34 -7.08 21.73
N LEU A 279 -10.01 -8.00 22.62
CA LEU A 279 -8.72 -8.02 23.33
C LEU A 279 -8.44 -9.42 23.89
N LYS A 280 -7.17 -9.73 24.12
CA LYS A 280 -6.75 -10.98 24.77
C LYS A 280 -7.27 -11.08 26.21
N GLY A 281 -8.11 -12.09 26.44
CA GLY A 281 -8.71 -12.41 27.74
C GLY A 281 -9.96 -11.58 28.03
N CYS A 282 -11.03 -12.24 28.49
CA CYS A 282 -12.33 -11.57 28.66
C CYS A 282 -12.35 -10.50 29.74
N ASP A 283 -11.55 -10.62 30.80
CA ASP A 283 -11.48 -9.57 31.82
C ASP A 283 -10.90 -8.27 31.23
N ASN A 284 -9.85 -8.39 30.41
CA ASN A 284 -9.23 -7.24 29.75
C ASN A 284 -10.18 -6.63 28.71
N ALA A 285 -10.82 -7.45 27.87
CA ALA A 285 -11.77 -6.98 26.86
C ALA A 285 -12.99 -6.29 27.52
N THR A 286 -13.51 -6.85 28.61
CA THR A 286 -14.61 -6.27 29.39
C THR A 286 -14.20 -4.93 30.01
N ALA A 287 -13.00 -4.86 30.60
CA ALA A 287 -12.48 -3.62 31.17
C ALA A 287 -12.28 -2.52 30.09
N LEU A 288 -11.78 -2.90 28.91
CA LEU A 288 -11.68 -1.97 27.78
C LEU A 288 -13.06 -1.52 27.29
N ALA A 289 -14.03 -2.43 27.18
CA ALA A 289 -15.40 -2.08 26.79
C ALA A 289 -16.03 -1.05 27.73
N VAL A 290 -15.83 -1.16 29.05
CA VAL A 290 -16.28 -0.14 30.01
C VAL A 290 -15.64 1.23 29.75
N LYS A 291 -14.35 1.27 29.40
CA LYS A 291 -13.67 2.52 29.04
C LYS A 291 -14.23 3.11 27.75
N ILE A 292 -14.52 2.29 26.75
CA ILE A 292 -15.13 2.70 25.48
C ILE A 292 -16.55 3.24 25.70
N GLN A 293 -17.38 2.57 26.51
CA GLN A 293 -18.70 3.07 26.91
C GLN A 293 -18.60 4.47 27.54
N LYS A 294 -17.64 4.67 28.44
CA LYS A 294 -17.39 5.98 29.06
C LYS A 294 -16.94 7.03 28.05
N ALA A 295 -16.07 6.68 27.09
CA ALA A 295 -15.63 7.57 26.03
C ALA A 295 -16.80 8.01 25.13
N LEU A 296 -17.67 7.07 24.74
CA LEU A 296 -18.88 7.33 23.93
C LEU A 296 -19.91 8.23 24.61
N ALA A 297 -19.95 8.22 25.94
CA ALA A 297 -20.79 9.16 26.71
C ALA A 297 -20.22 10.60 26.74
N GLY A 298 -18.96 10.77 26.33
CA GLY A 298 -18.28 12.05 26.22
C GLY A 298 -18.52 12.76 24.89
N ALA A 299 -17.82 13.88 24.70
CA ALA A 299 -17.81 14.58 23.42
C ALA A 299 -16.92 13.85 22.40
N PRO A 300 -17.30 13.85 21.10
CA PRO A 300 -16.42 13.37 20.03
C PRO A 300 -15.11 14.18 19.94
N PRO A 301 -14.09 13.66 19.24
CA PRO A 301 -12.84 14.38 18.96
C PRO A 301 -13.07 15.76 18.31
N GLY A 302 -12.12 16.67 18.55
CA GLY A 302 -12.30 18.12 18.38
C GLY A 302 -12.44 18.67 16.96
N ASN A 303 -12.81 19.95 16.92
CA ASN A 303 -13.23 20.73 15.74
C ASN A 303 -12.05 21.27 14.90
N ALA A 304 -11.05 20.45 14.58
CA ALA A 304 -9.99 20.88 13.65
C ALA A 304 -10.63 21.46 12.37
N LYS A 305 -10.03 22.48 11.75
CA LYS A 305 -10.59 22.98 10.50
C LYS A 305 -10.53 21.84 9.46
N PRO A 306 -11.64 21.44 8.82
CA PRO A 306 -11.61 20.38 7.82
C PRO A 306 -10.62 20.69 6.70
N GLN A 307 -9.87 19.67 6.25
CA GLN A 307 -9.00 19.77 5.08
C GLN A 307 -9.79 20.18 3.84
N ARG A 308 -9.36 21.25 3.17
CA ARG A 308 -9.92 21.75 1.90
C ARG A 308 -8.78 22.31 1.03
N PRO A 309 -8.70 21.96 -0.28
CA PRO A 309 -9.46 20.91 -0.96
C PRO A 309 -9.14 19.52 -0.39
N LEU A 310 -10.07 18.57 -0.59
CA LEU A 310 -9.91 17.19 -0.13
C LEU A 310 -9.32 16.26 -1.20
N LEU A 311 -9.43 16.60 -2.48
CA LEU A 311 -8.91 15.77 -3.57
C LEU A 311 -7.48 16.19 -3.94
N PHE A 312 -6.64 15.22 -4.30
CA PHE A 312 -5.35 15.49 -4.95
C PHE A 312 -5.57 15.74 -6.44
N LYS A 313 -4.82 16.69 -7.00
CA LYS A 313 -4.72 16.84 -8.47
C LYS A 313 -3.95 15.66 -9.08
N PRO A 314 -4.10 15.40 -10.39
CA PRO A 314 -3.42 14.27 -11.05
C PRO A 314 -1.90 14.25 -10.87
N ASP A 315 -1.27 15.42 -10.83
CA ASP A 315 0.16 15.64 -10.69
C ASP A 315 0.62 16.00 -9.26
N GLU A 316 -0.31 16.15 -8.31
CA GLU A 316 0.01 16.48 -6.92
C GLU A 316 0.59 15.24 -6.22
N PRO A 317 1.77 15.32 -5.56
CA PRO A 317 2.33 14.19 -4.84
C PRO A 317 1.41 13.74 -3.70
N ASP A 318 1.11 12.45 -3.63
CA ASP A 318 0.29 11.82 -2.59
C ASP A 318 1.05 10.72 -1.85
N THR A 319 2.38 10.77 -1.91
CA THR A 319 3.31 9.97 -1.11
C THR A 319 4.50 10.86 -0.75
N ASP A 320 5.26 10.46 0.28
CA ASP A 320 6.48 11.13 0.69
C ASP A 320 7.70 10.72 -0.16
N ALA A 321 7.56 9.69 -0.99
CA ALA A 321 8.58 9.23 -1.90
C ALA A 321 8.91 10.29 -2.96
N VAL A 322 10.21 10.46 -3.24
CA VAL A 322 10.70 11.52 -4.12
C VAL A 322 11.18 10.96 -5.44
N GLY A 323 10.88 11.64 -6.55
CA GLY A 323 11.48 11.38 -7.85
C GLY A 323 11.22 9.95 -8.34
N ALA A 324 12.28 9.16 -8.48
CA ALA A 324 12.20 7.77 -8.92
C ALA A 324 11.86 6.79 -7.78
N CYS A 325 11.98 7.19 -6.51
CA CYS A 325 11.62 6.33 -5.38
C CYS A 325 10.11 6.04 -5.29
N ILE A 326 9.27 6.80 -5.99
CA ILE A 326 7.84 6.47 -6.13
C ILE A 326 7.62 5.16 -6.89
N ASP A 327 8.60 4.75 -7.70
CA ASP A 327 8.57 3.52 -8.49
C ASP A 327 9.46 2.42 -7.90
N PHE A 328 9.83 2.53 -6.62
CA PHE A 328 10.60 1.52 -5.91
C PHE A 328 9.76 0.91 -4.78
N PRO A 329 9.67 -0.44 -4.65
CA PRO A 329 8.70 -1.07 -3.76
C PRO A 329 9.00 -0.86 -2.26
N GLN A 330 10.24 -0.52 -1.91
CA GLN A 330 10.62 -0.27 -0.51
C GLN A 330 10.51 1.22 -0.19
N ASN A 331 9.54 1.59 0.63
CA ASN A 331 9.42 2.94 1.18
C ASN A 331 9.74 2.95 2.68
N ASP A 332 10.98 2.62 3.01
CA ASP A 332 11.53 2.64 4.38
C ASP A 332 12.32 3.94 4.67
N GLY A 333 12.26 4.92 3.77
CA GLY A 333 13.04 6.16 3.83
C GLY A 333 14.52 6.01 3.47
N ASN A 334 14.98 4.83 3.07
CA ASN A 334 16.36 4.59 2.63
C ASN A 334 16.55 4.72 1.12
N CYS A 335 15.47 4.77 0.34
CA CYS A 335 15.54 5.05 -1.08
C CYS A 335 15.92 6.52 -1.33
N ALA A 336 16.94 6.75 -2.16
CA ALA A 336 17.31 8.08 -2.62
C ALA A 336 17.36 8.13 -4.15
N PRO A 337 16.74 9.11 -4.81
CA PRO A 337 16.94 9.33 -6.25
C PRO A 337 18.41 9.60 -6.55
N TYR A 338 18.95 8.89 -7.54
CA TYR A 338 20.36 9.05 -7.88
C TYR A 338 20.67 10.48 -8.35
N GLN A 339 21.70 11.07 -7.74
CA GLN A 339 22.27 12.35 -8.18
C GLN A 339 23.52 12.08 -9.03
N PRO A 340 23.52 12.46 -10.32
CA PRO A 340 24.66 12.28 -11.21
C PRO A 340 25.94 12.90 -10.67
N PHE A 341 27.05 12.18 -10.81
CA PHE A 341 28.39 12.70 -10.52
C PHE A 341 29.42 12.13 -11.50
N THR A 342 30.56 12.79 -11.60
CA THR A 342 31.65 12.35 -12.49
C THR A 342 32.51 11.32 -11.76
N LEU A 343 32.59 10.11 -12.32
CA LEU A 343 33.54 9.11 -11.87
C LEU A 343 34.95 9.43 -12.38
N PRO A 344 36.00 9.11 -11.60
CA PRO A 344 37.36 9.03 -12.10
C PRO A 344 37.45 8.12 -13.33
N ALA A 345 38.34 8.44 -14.28
CA ALA A 345 38.44 7.69 -15.53
C ALA A 345 39.06 6.30 -15.36
N SER A 346 39.89 6.11 -14.32
CA SER A 346 40.59 4.86 -14.08
C SER A 346 39.78 3.92 -13.19
N PHE A 347 39.58 2.67 -13.63
CA PHE A 347 39.01 1.59 -12.81
C PHE A 347 39.67 1.49 -11.43
N ALA A 348 41.00 1.58 -11.39
CA ALA A 348 41.78 1.45 -10.15
C ALA A 348 41.54 2.60 -9.15
N GLU A 349 41.04 3.75 -9.60
CA GLU A 349 40.79 4.91 -8.75
C GLU A 349 39.44 4.82 -8.02
N TRP A 350 38.39 4.33 -8.69
CA TRP A 350 37.04 4.30 -8.10
C TRP A 350 36.63 2.93 -7.56
N PHE A 351 37.11 1.82 -8.14
CA PHE A 351 36.68 0.47 -7.74
C PHE A 351 36.90 0.17 -6.24
N PRO A 352 38.02 0.56 -5.60
CA PRO A 352 38.21 0.32 -4.17
C PRO A 352 37.19 1.01 -3.24
N SER A 353 36.47 2.02 -3.75
CA SER A 353 35.52 2.82 -2.96
C SER A 353 34.08 2.32 -3.04
N THR A 354 33.77 1.34 -3.91
CA THR A 354 32.39 0.91 -4.22
C THR A 354 31.65 0.38 -3.01
N ASP A 355 32.33 -0.37 -2.14
CA ASP A 355 31.79 -0.90 -0.88
C ASP A 355 31.30 0.19 0.11
N SER A 356 31.70 1.46 -0.11
CA SER A 356 31.30 2.61 0.70
C SER A 356 30.49 3.66 -0.07
N GLN A 357 30.30 3.46 -1.38
CA GLN A 357 29.70 4.42 -2.30
C GLN A 357 28.76 3.69 -3.29
N PRO A 358 27.54 3.33 -2.86
CA PRO A 358 26.60 2.59 -3.69
C PRO A 358 26.18 3.34 -4.96
N SER A 359 26.31 4.67 -4.96
CA SER A 359 26.03 5.52 -6.12
C SER A 359 26.98 5.27 -7.31
N ILE A 360 28.13 4.60 -7.10
CA ILE A 360 29.04 4.20 -8.20
C ILE A 360 28.34 3.23 -9.16
N GLY A 361 27.54 2.28 -8.66
CA GLY A 361 26.78 1.34 -9.50
C GLY A 361 25.84 2.08 -10.46
N CYS A 362 25.16 3.12 -9.97
CA CYS A 362 24.32 3.97 -10.80
C CYS A 362 25.14 4.77 -11.82
N ALA A 363 26.27 5.34 -11.39
CA ALA A 363 27.11 6.18 -12.23
C ALA A 363 27.69 5.43 -13.44
N ILE A 364 28.06 4.16 -13.28
CA ILE A 364 28.59 3.35 -14.40
C ILE A 364 27.50 2.82 -15.34
N ALA A 365 26.27 2.67 -14.86
CA ALA A 365 25.21 1.98 -15.59
C ALA A 365 24.13 2.90 -16.18
N ALA A 366 23.99 4.14 -15.71
CA ALA A 366 22.87 5.00 -16.10
C ALA A 366 22.73 5.19 -17.61
N ASP A 367 23.82 5.51 -18.31
CA ASP A 367 23.80 5.70 -19.77
C ASP A 367 23.51 4.38 -20.50
N ALA A 368 24.07 3.26 -20.03
CA ALA A 368 23.88 1.95 -20.64
C ALA A 368 22.43 1.45 -20.50
N VAL A 369 21.83 1.60 -19.31
CA VAL A 369 20.43 1.25 -19.07
C VAL A 369 19.52 2.14 -19.90
N LYS A 370 19.77 3.45 -19.93
CA LYS A 370 19.02 4.39 -20.76
C LYS A 370 19.06 4.01 -22.25
N GLU A 371 20.23 3.63 -22.78
CA GLU A 371 20.38 3.25 -24.18
C GLU A 371 19.66 1.94 -24.53
N VAL A 372 19.66 0.96 -23.63
CA VAL A 372 19.09 -0.38 -23.89
C VAL A 372 17.59 -0.44 -23.60
N PHE A 373 17.15 0.16 -22.48
CA PHE A 373 15.79 0.05 -21.97
C PHE A 373 14.96 1.35 -22.11
N GLY A 374 15.61 2.48 -22.36
CA GLY A 374 14.97 3.78 -22.59
C GLY A 374 14.92 4.69 -21.36
N ASP A 375 14.48 5.93 -21.59
CA ASP A 375 14.50 7.04 -20.63
C ASP A 375 13.53 6.86 -19.44
N ALA A 376 12.62 5.90 -19.52
CA ALA A 376 11.68 5.62 -18.44
C ALA A 376 12.35 5.01 -17.20
N PHE A 377 13.49 4.32 -17.39
CA PHE A 377 14.26 3.75 -16.29
C PHE A 377 15.07 4.83 -15.59
N ARG A 378 14.79 5.02 -14.30
CA ARG A 378 15.42 6.04 -13.48
C ARG A 378 16.19 5.39 -12.33
N PRO A 379 17.45 5.76 -12.10
CA PRO A 379 18.26 5.20 -11.03
C PRO A 379 17.84 5.71 -9.64
N VAL A 380 17.81 4.79 -8.68
CA VAL A 380 17.70 5.04 -7.25
C VAL A 380 18.80 4.27 -6.52
N VAL A 381 19.20 4.78 -5.36
CA VAL A 381 20.14 4.12 -4.46
C VAL A 381 19.35 3.62 -3.26
N TRP A 382 19.52 2.34 -2.92
CA TRP A 382 18.96 1.75 -1.70
C TRP A 382 19.94 0.71 -1.15
N GLY A 383 20.31 0.85 0.13
CA GLY A 383 21.35 0.01 0.74
C GLY A 383 22.70 0.16 0.04
N GLN A 384 23.29 -0.95 -0.40
CA GLN A 384 24.57 -0.98 -1.14
C GLN A 384 24.38 -1.10 -2.67
N HIS A 385 23.15 -0.95 -3.15
CA HIS A 385 22.77 -1.32 -4.50
C HIS A 385 22.28 -0.10 -5.27
N CYS A 386 22.50 -0.13 -6.59
CA CYS A 386 21.79 0.75 -7.50
C CYS A 386 20.62 0.00 -8.12
N PHE A 387 19.43 0.59 -8.08
CA PHE A 387 18.26 0.06 -8.79
C PHE A 387 17.88 1.03 -9.90
N PHE A 388 17.43 0.50 -11.04
CA PHE A 388 16.76 1.24 -12.08
C PHE A 388 15.32 0.76 -12.12
N VAL A 389 14.42 1.71 -11.88
CA VAL A 389 12.97 1.49 -11.80
C VAL A 389 12.25 2.30 -12.86
N GLU A 390 11.08 1.83 -13.27
CA GLU A 390 10.27 2.47 -14.31
C GLU A 390 8.79 2.49 -13.92
N PRO A 391 7.99 3.48 -14.37
CA PRO A 391 6.65 3.73 -13.82
C PRO A 391 5.60 2.61 -13.94
N THR A 392 5.79 1.62 -14.81
CA THR A 392 4.89 0.48 -14.97
C THR A 392 5.21 -0.68 -14.02
N HIS A 393 6.37 -0.63 -13.33
CA HIS A 393 6.87 -1.65 -12.40
C HIS A 393 6.99 -3.06 -13.00
N SER A 394 7.05 -3.16 -14.33
CA SER A 394 7.17 -4.41 -15.07
C SER A 394 8.58 -4.99 -15.00
N LEU A 395 9.58 -4.14 -14.80
CA LEU A 395 10.98 -4.52 -14.73
C LEU A 395 11.71 -3.70 -13.67
N THR A 396 12.59 -4.36 -12.92
CA THR A 396 13.56 -3.71 -12.04
C THR A 396 14.96 -4.23 -12.39
N ILE A 397 15.92 -3.32 -12.57
CA ILE A 397 17.32 -3.68 -12.83
C ILE A 397 18.15 -3.28 -11.62
N THR A 398 18.94 -4.20 -11.10
CA THR A 398 19.89 -3.95 -10.00
C THR A 398 21.30 -4.01 -10.56
N ILE A 399 22.13 -3.02 -10.22
CA ILE A 399 23.56 -2.98 -10.56
C ILE A 399 24.36 -2.86 -9.28
N ASP A 400 25.24 -3.85 -9.09
CA ASP A 400 26.09 -3.97 -7.92
C ASP A 400 27.56 -3.97 -8.30
N VAL A 401 28.36 -3.29 -7.47
CA VAL A 401 29.81 -3.31 -7.58
C VAL A 401 30.39 -3.61 -6.23
N ALA A 402 31.14 -4.71 -6.13
CA ALA A 402 31.66 -5.17 -4.86
C ALA A 402 33.09 -5.66 -4.98
N THR A 403 33.92 -5.30 -4.01
CA THR A 403 35.34 -5.70 -3.98
C THR A 403 35.57 -7.06 -3.31
N LYS A 404 34.61 -7.53 -2.51
CA LYS A 404 34.76 -8.69 -1.61
C LYS A 404 34.20 -10.00 -2.14
N TYR A 405 33.56 -10.00 -3.30
CA TYR A 405 32.87 -11.17 -3.84
C TYR A 405 33.47 -11.59 -5.17
N ALA A 406 33.58 -12.91 -5.39
CA ALA A 406 34.08 -13.49 -6.63
C ALA A 406 32.91 -14.05 -7.46
N PRO A 407 32.78 -13.69 -8.76
CA PRO A 407 31.68 -14.13 -9.61
C PRO A 407 31.45 -15.65 -9.67
N GLY A 408 32.53 -16.43 -9.59
CA GLY A 408 32.48 -17.91 -9.65
C GLY A 408 31.65 -18.55 -8.54
N LYS A 409 31.46 -17.85 -7.40
CA LYS A 409 30.70 -18.34 -6.23
C LYS A 409 29.18 -18.24 -6.41
N TYR A 410 28.68 -17.44 -7.34
CA TYR A 410 27.25 -17.24 -7.59
C TYR A 410 26.68 -18.33 -8.51
N GLY A 411 25.35 -18.53 -8.53
CA GLY A 411 24.71 -19.54 -9.38
C GLY A 411 25.11 -21.00 -9.05
N ALA A 412 25.67 -21.27 -7.86
CA ALA A 412 26.15 -22.61 -7.48
C ALA A 412 25.07 -23.49 -6.81
N ARG A 413 23.88 -22.91 -6.54
CA ARG A 413 22.74 -23.56 -5.89
C ARG A 413 21.73 -24.02 -6.94
N PRO A 414 21.75 -25.29 -7.38
CA PRO A 414 20.86 -25.79 -8.44
C PRO A 414 19.38 -25.87 -8.00
N ASP A 415 19.14 -25.82 -6.69
CA ASP A 415 17.80 -25.63 -6.16
C ASP A 415 17.29 -24.21 -6.42
N LEU A 416 18.13 -23.19 -6.33
CA LEU A 416 17.70 -21.79 -6.49
C LEU A 416 17.85 -21.25 -7.92
N PHE A 417 18.79 -21.81 -8.69
CA PHE A 417 19.20 -21.27 -9.98
C PHE A 417 19.20 -22.33 -11.08
N SER A 418 18.89 -21.87 -12.30
CA SER A 418 18.86 -22.66 -13.51
C SER A 418 19.68 -21.99 -14.61
N ASN A 419 19.91 -22.71 -15.72
CA ASN A 419 20.58 -22.20 -16.92
C ASN A 419 21.96 -21.55 -16.66
N VAL A 420 22.70 -22.08 -15.69
CA VAL A 420 24.01 -21.54 -15.29
C VAL A 420 25.01 -21.71 -16.43
N LYS A 421 25.59 -20.61 -16.90
CA LYS A 421 26.61 -20.58 -17.96
C LYS A 421 27.81 -19.71 -17.57
N THR A 422 28.99 -20.15 -17.98
CA THR A 422 30.19 -19.30 -18.02
C THR A 422 30.26 -18.67 -19.41
N MET A 423 30.46 -17.36 -19.47
CA MET A 423 30.51 -16.59 -20.71
C MET A 423 31.57 -15.48 -20.64
N SER A 424 31.73 -14.74 -21.74
CA SER A 424 32.55 -13.54 -21.77
C SER A 424 31.68 -12.30 -22.02
N VAL A 425 31.93 -11.24 -21.26
CA VAL A 425 31.33 -9.91 -21.43
C VAL A 425 32.46 -8.94 -21.72
N SER A 426 32.52 -8.42 -22.95
CA SER A 426 33.60 -7.52 -23.40
C SER A 426 35.02 -8.05 -23.10
N GLY A 427 35.25 -9.35 -23.29
CA GLY A 427 36.55 -9.99 -23.06
C GLY A 427 36.85 -10.34 -21.61
N LYS A 428 35.94 -10.06 -20.67
CA LYS A 428 36.07 -10.44 -19.26
C LYS A 428 35.23 -11.68 -18.95
N ALA A 429 35.76 -12.58 -18.11
CA ALA A 429 35.06 -13.76 -17.65
C ALA A 429 33.83 -13.38 -16.82
N ALA A 430 32.70 -14.02 -17.12
CA ALA A 430 31.44 -13.79 -16.44
C ALA A 430 30.67 -15.09 -16.19
N LYS A 431 29.75 -15.06 -15.25
CA LYS A 431 28.78 -16.10 -14.95
C LYS A 431 27.37 -15.54 -15.08
N ALA A 432 26.49 -16.26 -15.75
CA ALA A 432 25.10 -15.85 -15.89
C ALA A 432 24.16 -17.02 -15.60
N PHE A 433 22.98 -16.73 -15.09
CA PHE A 433 21.98 -17.73 -14.71
C PHE A 433 20.60 -17.08 -14.57
N THR A 434 19.57 -17.91 -14.46
CA THR A 434 18.20 -17.48 -14.13
C THR A 434 17.82 -18.04 -12.77
N ASN A 435 16.86 -17.42 -12.08
CA ASN A 435 16.28 -18.05 -10.90
C ASN A 435 15.44 -19.30 -11.29
N THR A 436 15.02 -20.06 -10.29
CA THR A 436 14.12 -21.20 -10.46
C THR A 436 12.84 -20.96 -9.67
N ILE A 437 11.71 -20.88 -10.36
CA ILE A 437 10.39 -20.82 -9.70
C ILE A 437 9.88 -22.24 -9.52
N HIS A 438 9.89 -22.75 -8.28
CA HIS A 438 9.49 -24.13 -7.98
C HIS A 438 7.99 -24.41 -8.13
N THR A 439 7.15 -23.37 -8.13
CA THR A 439 5.69 -23.48 -8.16
C THR A 439 5.10 -22.64 -9.29
N THR A 440 5.51 -22.92 -10.52
CA THR A 440 4.93 -22.23 -11.68
C THR A 440 3.49 -22.69 -11.92
N LYS A 441 2.58 -21.72 -12.00
CA LYS A 441 1.22 -21.95 -12.52
C LYS A 441 1.33 -22.29 -14.03
N PRO A 442 0.43 -23.12 -14.59
CA PRO A 442 0.36 -23.31 -16.04
C PRO A 442 0.25 -21.96 -16.77
N GLY A 443 1.10 -21.75 -17.79
CA GLY A 443 1.14 -20.51 -18.56
C GLY A 443 2.08 -19.42 -18.01
N HIS A 444 2.64 -19.59 -16.81
CA HIS A 444 3.66 -18.69 -16.27
C HIS A 444 5.09 -19.14 -16.65
N PRO A 445 6.06 -18.21 -16.76
CA PRO A 445 7.43 -18.55 -17.10
C PRO A 445 8.11 -19.34 -15.97
N ALA A 446 9.11 -20.14 -16.33
CA ALA A 446 9.90 -20.96 -15.40
C ALA A 446 10.85 -20.14 -14.48
N TYR A 447 11.06 -18.88 -14.85
CA TYR A 447 11.91 -17.90 -14.18
C TYR A 447 11.36 -16.51 -14.48
N ASP A 448 11.64 -15.55 -13.60
CA ASP A 448 11.32 -14.13 -13.76
C ASP A 448 12.54 -13.24 -13.50
N GLU A 449 13.70 -13.84 -13.26
CA GLU A 449 14.95 -13.14 -12.95
C GLU A 449 16.10 -13.66 -13.81
N TYR A 450 16.99 -12.75 -14.23
CA TYR A 450 18.22 -13.06 -14.95
C TYR A 450 19.40 -12.25 -14.41
N ASP A 451 20.52 -12.96 -14.23
CA ASP A 451 21.69 -12.47 -13.52
C ASP A 451 22.93 -12.58 -14.38
N VAL A 452 23.82 -11.59 -14.28
CA VAL A 452 25.13 -11.54 -14.93
C VAL A 452 26.17 -11.00 -13.97
N TYR A 453 27.13 -11.84 -13.56
CA TYR A 453 28.23 -11.51 -12.67
C TYR A 453 29.55 -11.50 -13.45
N VAL A 454 30.19 -10.33 -13.58
CA VAL A 454 31.41 -10.15 -14.37
C VAL A 454 32.62 -9.94 -13.45
N SER A 455 33.72 -10.65 -13.73
CA SER A 455 35.01 -10.41 -13.06
C SER A 455 35.76 -9.28 -13.77
N PRO A 456 36.08 -8.16 -13.10
CA PRO A 456 36.88 -7.11 -13.72
C PRO A 456 38.32 -7.57 -14.01
N HIS A 457 38.77 -8.62 -13.33
CA HIS A 457 40.11 -9.19 -13.43
C HIS A 457 40.21 -10.33 -14.45
N ASN A 458 39.12 -10.69 -15.12
CA ASN A 458 39.05 -11.82 -16.05
C ASN A 458 39.37 -13.19 -15.40
N ASP A 459 39.14 -13.29 -14.09
CA ASP A 459 39.26 -14.52 -13.30
C ASP A 459 38.03 -14.64 -12.39
N LEU A 460 37.24 -15.69 -12.58
CA LEU A 460 36.00 -15.90 -11.82
C LEU A 460 36.23 -16.20 -10.34
N ASP A 461 37.42 -16.65 -9.96
CA ASP A 461 37.77 -16.96 -8.57
C ASP A 461 38.43 -15.77 -7.84
N GLN A 462 38.84 -14.74 -8.58
CA GLN A 462 39.39 -13.53 -8.00
C GLN A 462 38.27 -12.65 -7.40
N LEU A 463 38.54 -12.08 -6.22
CA LEU A 463 37.63 -11.13 -5.57
C LEU A 463 37.48 -9.85 -6.40
N GLY A 464 36.26 -9.33 -6.43
CA GLY A 464 35.86 -8.19 -7.22
C GLY A 464 34.83 -8.58 -8.26
N MET A 465 33.71 -7.87 -8.30
CA MET A 465 32.66 -8.11 -9.29
C MET A 465 31.91 -6.84 -9.66
N ILE A 466 31.42 -6.83 -10.89
CA ILE A 466 30.31 -5.96 -11.33
C ILE A 466 29.19 -6.92 -11.71
N ALA A 467 28.07 -6.82 -11.01
CA ALA A 467 26.91 -7.67 -11.22
C ALA A 467 25.73 -6.85 -11.71
N GLY A 468 24.98 -7.44 -12.65
CA GLY A 468 23.67 -6.97 -13.04
C GLY A 468 22.65 -8.06 -12.74
N LEU A 469 21.50 -7.65 -12.23
CA LEU A 469 20.33 -8.49 -12.04
C LEU A 469 19.14 -7.75 -12.66
N ILE A 470 18.26 -8.47 -13.34
CA ILE A 470 17.00 -7.91 -13.84
C ILE A 470 15.87 -8.85 -13.47
N GLN A 471 14.81 -8.28 -12.92
CA GLN A 471 13.62 -9.00 -12.51
C GLN A 471 12.40 -8.47 -13.28
N ALA A 472 11.62 -9.38 -13.84
CA ALA A 472 10.31 -9.12 -14.42
C ALA A 472 9.23 -9.29 -13.35
N SER A 473 8.26 -8.39 -13.39
CA SER A 473 7.04 -8.44 -12.59
C SER A 473 5.85 -8.21 -13.51
N THR A 474 4.65 -8.51 -13.03
CA THR A 474 3.45 -8.04 -13.72
C THR A 474 3.42 -6.51 -13.65
N PRO A 475 3.01 -5.82 -14.72
CA PRO A 475 2.82 -4.38 -14.65
C PRO A 475 1.85 -4.03 -13.52
N ARG A 476 2.09 -2.94 -12.78
CA ARG A 476 1.20 -2.51 -11.70
C ARG A 476 -0.24 -2.31 -12.17
N GLY A 477 -1.18 -2.67 -11.31
CA GLY A 477 -2.61 -2.75 -11.55
C GLY A 477 -3.02 -3.74 -12.65
N SER A 478 -2.15 -4.69 -12.99
CA SER A 478 -2.57 -5.89 -13.71
C SER A 478 -3.33 -6.82 -12.78
N ASN A 479 -4.23 -7.63 -13.34
CA ASN A 479 -4.90 -8.67 -12.59
C ASN A 479 -3.89 -9.68 -11.97
N GLN A 480 -4.35 -10.40 -10.94
CA GLN A 480 -3.52 -11.35 -10.18
C GLN A 480 -3.03 -12.57 -11.00
N ASP A 481 -3.63 -12.82 -12.16
CA ASP A 481 -3.27 -13.91 -13.06
C ASP A 481 -2.42 -13.43 -14.24
N ALA A 482 -2.01 -12.16 -14.26
CA ALA A 482 -1.16 -11.62 -15.28
C ALA A 482 0.20 -12.34 -15.26
N VAL A 483 0.78 -12.49 -16.44
CA VAL A 483 2.06 -13.15 -16.63
C VAL A 483 3.13 -12.07 -16.85
N PRO A 484 4.23 -12.06 -16.07
CA PRO A 484 5.34 -11.14 -16.30
C PRO A 484 5.92 -11.31 -17.72
N ASP A 485 6.23 -10.19 -18.39
CA ASP A 485 6.92 -10.22 -19.68
C ASP A 485 8.44 -10.40 -19.47
N ILE A 486 8.91 -11.62 -19.69
CA ILE A 486 10.33 -11.98 -19.54
C ILE A 486 11.16 -11.72 -20.80
N SER A 487 10.56 -11.24 -21.90
CA SER A 487 11.23 -11.14 -23.21
C SER A 487 12.44 -10.22 -23.20
N LYS A 488 12.52 -9.29 -22.24
CA LYS A 488 13.60 -8.31 -22.10
C LYS A 488 14.67 -8.68 -21.06
N LEU A 489 14.54 -9.78 -20.32
CA LEU A 489 15.50 -10.13 -19.27
C LEU A 489 16.94 -10.26 -19.81
N HIS A 490 17.11 -10.92 -20.96
CA HIS A 490 18.43 -11.10 -21.56
C HIS A 490 19.03 -9.83 -22.20
N GLU A 491 18.28 -8.73 -22.31
CA GLU A 491 18.83 -7.44 -22.74
C GLU A 491 19.84 -6.87 -21.74
N LEU A 492 19.83 -7.37 -20.49
CA LEU A 492 20.86 -7.10 -19.49
C LEU A 492 22.27 -7.43 -19.99
N ASP A 493 22.44 -8.45 -20.84
CA ASP A 493 23.75 -8.77 -21.45
C ASP A 493 24.33 -7.55 -22.20
N LYS A 494 23.49 -6.74 -22.85
CA LYS A 494 23.91 -5.54 -23.58
C LYS A 494 24.31 -4.42 -22.62
N VAL A 495 23.56 -4.22 -21.53
CA VAL A 495 23.92 -3.25 -20.48
C VAL A 495 25.27 -3.60 -19.89
N MET A 496 25.47 -4.86 -19.48
CA MET A 496 26.72 -5.31 -18.88
C MET A 496 27.89 -5.20 -19.87
N THR A 497 27.68 -5.54 -21.14
CA THR A 497 28.69 -5.36 -22.21
C THR A 497 29.16 -3.90 -22.29
N LYS A 498 28.22 -2.94 -22.30
CA LYS A 498 28.51 -1.51 -22.35
C LYS A 498 29.28 -1.04 -21.11
N VAL A 499 28.76 -1.35 -19.92
CA VAL A 499 29.40 -1.01 -18.63
C VAL A 499 30.85 -1.50 -18.60
N ILE A 500 31.08 -2.78 -18.90
CA ILE A 500 32.43 -3.37 -18.86
C ILE A 500 33.34 -2.75 -19.93
N SER A 501 32.86 -2.56 -21.16
CA SER A 501 33.68 -1.99 -22.24
C SER A 501 34.15 -0.55 -21.96
N GLN A 502 33.33 0.21 -21.23
CA GLN A 502 33.60 1.61 -20.93
C GLN A 502 34.51 1.77 -19.72
N TYR A 503 34.26 0.99 -18.66
CA TYR A 503 34.83 1.24 -17.33
C TYR A 503 35.89 0.22 -16.89
N VAL A 504 36.03 -0.93 -17.57
CA VAL A 504 36.97 -2.00 -17.21
C VAL A 504 37.87 -2.35 -18.39
N LYS A 505 38.92 -1.55 -18.59
CA LYS A 505 39.91 -1.75 -19.65
C LYS A 505 41.03 -2.71 -19.25
#